data_AF-A0A8S3YTC2-F1
#
_entry.id   AF-A0A8S3YTC2-F1
#
_cell.length_a   1.000
_cell.length_b   1.000
_cell.length_c   1.000
_cell.angle_alpha   90.00
_cell.angle_beta   90.00
_cell.angle_gamma   90.00
#
_symmetry.space_group_name_H-M   'P 1'
#
loop_
_entity.id
_entity.type
_entity.pdbx_description
1 polymer ?
#
loop_
_entity_poly.entity_id
_entity_poly.type
_entity_poly.pdbx_seq_one_letter_code
_entity_poly.pdbx_strand_id
1 'polypeptide(L)'
;MSILFTYLHWVNSVLSESGGHVDGAEDVREGQVLCQLIDVLNPGANLVMKVKASEEDAPVSYINTALDHMRGHGVKVTLQAQDIISSNVKATLDVLWALILHYGIHFIGESVQNRSAGEGKRLLLEWCQEVLNTTFDPSDQLTSTLSHGNWLVKLLEIAVQNSMQPSQNKPADIECLLGEIEHQYQIKRGIIKSNDIIEGTVDENGLMIFLSLLKRRGYSSFTTSRLENGYPLSRRSRSSHVLSAVDGSSPHSPI
;
A
#
# COMPACT_ATOMS: atom_id res chain seq x y z
N MET A 1 2.55 -11.01 17.13
CA MET A 1 2.01 -11.55 15.85
C MET A 1 3.21 -11.82 14.95
N SER A 2 3.25 -12.89 14.16
CA SER A 2 4.39 -13.06 13.23
C SER A 2 4.30 -12.04 12.11
N ILE A 3 5.42 -11.42 11.74
CA ILE A 3 5.52 -10.46 10.63
C ILE A 3 4.95 -11.02 9.32
N LEU A 4 5.05 -12.34 9.12
CA LEU A 4 4.47 -13.03 7.97
C LEU A 4 2.95 -12.90 7.93
N PHE A 5 2.26 -13.00 9.08
CA PHE A 5 0.81 -12.82 9.13
C PHE A 5 0.41 -11.39 8.75
N THR A 6 1.14 -10.39 9.24
CA THR A 6 0.91 -8.98 8.85
C THR A 6 1.05 -8.79 7.35
N TYR A 7 2.07 -9.41 6.73
CA TYR A 7 2.28 -9.31 5.28
C TYR A 7 1.20 -10.06 4.49
N LEU A 8 0.76 -11.24 4.94
CA LEU A 8 -0.36 -11.96 4.31
C LEU A 8 -1.69 -11.19 4.44
N HIS A 9 -1.91 -10.48 5.55
CA HIS A 9 -3.05 -9.57 5.67
C HIS A 9 -2.96 -8.38 4.70
N TRP A 10 -1.76 -7.85 4.45
CA TRP A 10 -1.55 -6.87 3.38
C TRP A 10 -1.86 -7.45 2.00
N VAL A 11 -1.34 -8.65 1.69
CA VAL A 11 -1.62 -9.36 0.44
C VAL A 11 -3.12 -9.48 0.23
N ASN A 12 -3.84 -10.00 1.23
CA ASN A 12 -5.29 -10.16 1.19
C ASN A 12 -6.05 -8.84 1.13
N SER A 13 -5.50 -7.76 1.70
CA SER A 13 -6.08 -6.43 1.53
C SER A 13 -5.99 -6.03 0.06
N VAL A 14 -4.81 -6.11 -0.57
CA VAL A 14 -4.61 -5.72 -1.97
C VAL A 14 -5.45 -6.58 -2.93
N LEU A 15 -5.40 -7.92 -2.80
CA LEU A 15 -6.10 -8.84 -3.70
C LEU A 15 -7.62 -8.71 -3.64
N SER A 16 -8.19 -8.20 -2.55
CA SER A 16 -9.63 -7.95 -2.47
C SER A 16 -10.13 -6.99 -3.55
N GLU A 17 -9.27 -6.14 -4.12
CA GLU A 17 -9.61 -5.25 -5.25
C GLU A 17 -9.89 -6.03 -6.55
N SER A 18 -9.36 -7.24 -6.68
CA SER A 18 -9.59 -8.13 -7.81
C SER A 18 -10.34 -9.41 -7.41
N GLY A 19 -10.91 -9.47 -6.20
CA GLY A 19 -11.60 -10.65 -5.67
C GLY A 19 -10.71 -11.85 -5.34
N GLY A 20 -9.40 -11.65 -5.19
CA GLY A 20 -8.44 -12.70 -4.83
C GLY A 20 -8.26 -12.88 -3.32
N HIS A 21 -7.72 -14.03 -2.92
CA HIS A 21 -7.42 -14.38 -1.53
C HIS A 21 -6.26 -15.38 -1.44
N VAL A 22 -5.53 -15.36 -0.34
CA VAL A 22 -4.55 -16.37 0.06
C VAL A 22 -4.81 -16.83 1.50
N ASP A 23 -4.68 -18.13 1.73
CA ASP A 23 -4.83 -18.77 3.04
C ASP A 23 -3.49 -18.81 3.79
N GLY A 24 -2.36 -18.81 3.07
CA GLY A 24 -1.06 -18.92 3.70
C GLY A 24 0.14 -18.57 2.82
N ALA A 25 1.33 -18.80 3.37
CA ALA A 25 2.57 -18.60 2.65
C ALA A 25 2.79 -19.64 1.54
N GLU A 26 2.04 -20.75 1.55
CA GLU A 26 2.03 -21.76 0.50
C GLU A 26 1.58 -21.18 -0.84
N ASP A 27 0.54 -20.34 -0.84
CA ASP A 27 0.02 -19.67 -2.04
C ASP A 27 1.04 -18.70 -2.65
N VAL A 28 1.94 -18.16 -1.82
CA VAL A 28 3.05 -17.31 -2.29
C VAL A 28 4.08 -18.11 -3.07
N ARG A 29 4.23 -19.40 -2.78
CA ARG A 29 5.19 -20.31 -3.47
C ARG A 29 4.73 -20.69 -4.86
N GLU A 30 3.41 -20.64 -5.11
CA GLU A 30 2.86 -20.82 -6.45
C GLU A 30 3.17 -19.61 -7.37
N GLY A 31 3.58 -18.48 -6.81
CA GLY A 31 4.05 -17.32 -7.57
C GLY A 31 2.95 -16.48 -8.21
N GLN A 32 1.81 -17.07 -8.55
CA GLN A 32 0.69 -16.39 -9.20
C GLN A 32 0.24 -15.17 -8.39
N VAL A 33 0.25 -15.26 -7.06
CA VAL A 33 -0.09 -14.15 -6.17
C VAL A 33 0.83 -12.93 -6.35
N LEU A 34 2.13 -13.14 -6.60
CA LEU A 34 3.08 -12.05 -6.80
C LEU A 34 2.74 -11.27 -8.08
N CYS A 35 2.36 -11.97 -9.14
CA CYS A 35 1.88 -11.37 -10.38
C CYS A 35 0.56 -10.62 -10.17
N GLN A 36 -0.41 -11.20 -9.45
CA GLN A 36 -1.69 -10.56 -9.15
C GLN A 36 -1.52 -9.27 -8.35
N LEU A 37 -0.64 -9.28 -7.34
CA LEU A 37 -0.31 -8.09 -6.56
C LEU A 37 0.24 -6.98 -7.46
N ILE A 38 1.19 -7.32 -8.34
CA ILE A 38 1.74 -6.33 -9.29
C ILE A 38 0.65 -5.82 -10.24
N ASP A 39 -0.23 -6.68 -10.75
CA ASP A 39 -1.30 -6.28 -11.68
C ASP A 39 -2.30 -5.32 -11.03
N VAL A 40 -2.61 -5.50 -9.74
CA VAL A 40 -3.47 -4.59 -8.96
C VAL A 40 -2.74 -3.29 -8.58
N LEU A 41 -1.45 -3.36 -8.27
CA LEU A 41 -0.67 -2.18 -7.83
C LEU A 41 -0.11 -1.36 -9.00
N ASN A 42 0.08 -1.97 -10.17
CA ASN A 42 0.57 -1.37 -11.40
C ASN A 42 -0.37 -1.74 -12.57
N PRO A 43 -1.51 -1.04 -12.70
CA PRO A 43 -2.49 -1.30 -13.74
C PRO A 43 -1.87 -1.28 -15.14
N GLY A 44 -2.08 -2.36 -15.90
CA GLY A 44 -1.54 -2.52 -17.26
C GLY A 44 -0.34 -3.48 -17.37
N ALA A 45 0.24 -3.93 -16.25
CA ALA A 45 1.32 -4.92 -16.28
C ALA A 45 0.86 -6.27 -16.89
N ASN A 46 -0.34 -6.74 -16.54
CA ASN A 46 -0.99 -7.95 -17.04
C ASN A 46 -0.11 -9.21 -16.95
N LEU A 47 0.66 -9.34 -15.87
CA LEU A 47 1.64 -10.40 -15.67
C LEU A 47 1.00 -11.78 -15.61
N VAL A 48 -0.14 -11.93 -14.91
CA VAL A 48 -0.83 -13.23 -14.84
C VAL A 48 -1.26 -13.70 -16.23
N MET A 49 -1.84 -12.81 -17.03
CA MET A 49 -2.25 -13.15 -18.40
C MET A 49 -1.06 -13.52 -19.28
N LYS A 50 0.07 -12.82 -19.14
CA LYS A 50 1.30 -13.12 -19.89
C LYS A 50 1.83 -14.53 -19.59
N VAL A 51 1.85 -14.94 -18.33
CA VAL A 51 2.33 -16.28 -17.94
C VAL A 51 1.36 -17.35 -18.41
N LYS A 52 0.05 -17.16 -18.24
CA LYS A 52 -0.98 -18.10 -18.72
C LYS A 52 -1.02 -18.28 -20.23
N ALA A 53 -0.60 -17.26 -20.98
CA ALA A 53 -0.48 -17.34 -22.44
C ALA A 53 0.84 -18.00 -22.90
N SER A 54 1.77 -18.24 -21.99
CA SER A 54 3.03 -18.92 -22.27
C SER A 54 2.86 -20.45 -22.15
N GLU A 55 3.75 -21.21 -22.79
CA GLU A 55 3.73 -22.68 -22.71
C GLU A 55 4.20 -23.22 -21.34
N GLU A 56 4.71 -22.34 -20.46
CA GLU A 56 5.27 -22.68 -19.16
C GLU A 56 4.40 -22.12 -17.99
N ASP A 57 3.13 -22.55 -17.89
CA ASP A 57 2.22 -22.21 -16.77
C ASP A 57 2.61 -22.96 -15.49
N ALA A 58 3.74 -22.56 -14.90
CA ALA A 58 4.33 -23.18 -13.72
C ALA A 58 4.75 -22.13 -12.67
N PRO A 59 4.87 -22.49 -11.37
CA PRO A 59 5.24 -21.55 -10.32
C PRO A 59 6.51 -20.75 -10.58
N VAL A 60 7.54 -21.42 -11.14
CA VAL A 60 8.82 -20.78 -11.50
C VAL A 60 8.63 -19.63 -12.49
N SER A 61 7.71 -19.77 -13.46
CA SER A 61 7.43 -18.78 -14.50
C SER A 61 6.73 -17.56 -13.93
N TYR A 62 5.75 -17.75 -13.03
CA TYR A 62 5.11 -16.65 -12.31
C TYR A 62 6.10 -15.87 -11.45
N ILE A 63 6.94 -16.59 -10.69
CA ILE A 63 7.92 -15.95 -9.81
C ILE A 63 8.95 -15.17 -10.64
N ASN A 64 9.54 -15.79 -11.66
CA ASN A 64 10.51 -15.10 -12.52
C ASN A 64 9.90 -13.88 -13.20
N THR A 65 8.67 -13.99 -13.73
CA THR A 65 7.97 -12.86 -14.35
C THR A 65 7.78 -11.70 -13.37
N ALA A 66 7.36 -11.99 -12.13
CA ALA A 66 7.21 -10.98 -11.09
C ALA A 66 8.57 -10.34 -10.72
N LEU A 67 9.60 -11.16 -10.49
CA LEU A 67 10.95 -10.70 -10.13
C LEU A 67 11.58 -9.86 -11.24
N ASP A 68 11.44 -10.26 -12.50
CA ASP A 68 11.95 -9.53 -13.66
C ASP A 68 11.21 -8.21 -13.85
N HIS A 69 9.89 -8.18 -13.64
CA HIS A 69 9.14 -6.93 -13.64
C HIS A 69 9.62 -5.98 -12.54
N MET A 70 9.89 -6.48 -11.34
CA MET A 70 10.47 -5.69 -10.25
C MET A 70 11.84 -5.12 -10.61
N ARG A 71 12.73 -5.95 -11.17
CA ARG A 71 14.06 -5.52 -11.64
C ARG A 71 13.96 -4.48 -12.76
N GLY A 72 13.01 -4.64 -13.68
CA GLY A 72 12.74 -3.68 -14.75
C GLY A 72 12.34 -2.29 -14.23
N HIS A 73 11.72 -2.23 -13.05
CA HIS A 73 11.41 -0.98 -12.34
C HIS A 73 12.52 -0.54 -11.37
N GLY A 74 13.73 -1.08 -11.51
CA GLY A 74 14.91 -0.73 -10.72
C GLY A 74 14.95 -1.31 -9.30
N VAL A 75 13.99 -2.15 -8.92
CA VAL A 75 13.97 -2.78 -7.58
C VAL A 75 15.08 -3.82 -7.52
N LYS A 76 15.96 -3.70 -6.51
CA LYS A 76 17.08 -4.62 -6.31
C LYS A 76 16.61 -5.89 -5.60
N VAL A 77 16.20 -6.90 -6.38
CA VAL A 77 15.84 -8.23 -5.84
C VAL A 77 16.92 -9.24 -6.22
N THR A 78 17.62 -9.76 -5.22
CA THR A 78 18.67 -10.79 -5.36
C THR A 78 18.15 -12.22 -5.26
N LEU A 79 16.85 -12.38 -4.99
CA LEU A 79 16.18 -13.67 -4.87
C LEU A 79 16.07 -14.35 -6.23
N GLN A 80 16.12 -15.68 -6.22
CA GLN A 80 15.81 -16.54 -7.35
C GLN A 80 14.50 -17.29 -7.09
N ALA A 81 13.85 -17.80 -8.14
CA ALA A 81 12.56 -18.45 -8.00
C ALA A 81 12.58 -19.65 -7.04
N GLN A 82 13.67 -20.44 -7.06
CA GLN A 82 13.83 -21.57 -6.15
C GLN A 82 13.91 -21.17 -4.67
N ASP A 83 14.36 -19.95 -4.36
CA ASP A 83 14.43 -19.49 -2.97
C ASP A 83 13.02 -19.32 -2.37
N ILE A 84 12.04 -18.95 -3.21
CA ILE A 84 10.64 -18.76 -2.82
C ILE A 84 9.91 -20.11 -2.84
N ILE A 85 10.10 -20.92 -3.88
CA ILE A 85 9.45 -22.25 -4.02
C ILE A 85 9.83 -23.18 -2.87
N SER A 86 11.09 -23.16 -2.43
CA SER A 86 11.64 -24.04 -1.38
C SER A 86 11.18 -23.73 0.05
N SER A 87 10.11 -22.94 0.23
CA SER A 87 9.52 -22.65 1.55
C SER A 87 10.39 -21.81 2.48
N ASN A 88 11.35 -21.06 1.94
CA ASN A 88 12.18 -20.18 2.75
C ASN A 88 11.35 -18.97 3.20
N VAL A 89 10.97 -18.96 4.49
CA VAL A 89 10.22 -17.85 5.11
C VAL A 89 10.94 -16.52 4.92
N LYS A 90 12.28 -16.50 4.97
CA LYS A 90 13.05 -15.27 4.75
C LYS A 90 12.86 -14.74 3.32
N ALA A 91 12.98 -15.61 2.31
CA ALA A 91 12.78 -15.21 0.91
C ALA A 91 11.36 -14.70 0.66
N THR A 92 10.37 -15.36 1.29
CA THR A 92 8.95 -14.95 1.24
C THR A 92 8.76 -13.56 1.86
N LEU A 93 9.35 -13.30 3.03
CA LEU A 93 9.27 -11.98 3.67
C LEU A 93 10.00 -10.91 2.85
N ASP A 94 11.17 -11.22 2.30
CA ASP A 94 11.97 -10.29 1.50
C ASP A 94 11.22 -9.86 0.22
N VAL A 95 10.60 -10.81 -0.50
CA VAL A 95 9.85 -10.49 -1.72
C VAL A 95 8.56 -9.71 -1.43
N LEU A 96 7.82 -10.11 -0.39
CA LEU A 96 6.60 -9.41 0.01
C LEU A 96 6.92 -7.99 0.50
N TRP A 97 7.98 -7.82 1.29
CA TRP A 97 8.42 -6.49 1.73
C TRP A 97 8.82 -5.61 0.54
N ALA A 98 9.56 -6.15 -0.43
CA ALA A 98 9.94 -5.40 -1.62
C ALA A 98 8.69 -4.95 -2.41
N LEU A 99 7.66 -5.78 -2.52
CA LEU A 99 6.38 -5.39 -3.12
C LEU A 99 5.65 -4.31 -2.30
N ILE A 100 5.51 -4.51 -0.98
CA ILE A 100 4.92 -3.54 -0.04
C ILE A 100 5.60 -2.18 -0.20
N LEU A 101 6.93 -2.15 -0.12
CA LEU A 101 7.69 -0.91 -0.14
C LEU A 101 7.58 -0.22 -1.51
N HIS A 102 7.87 -0.92 -2.60
CA HIS A 102 8.05 -0.30 -3.90
C HIS A 102 6.78 -0.07 -4.71
N TYR A 103 5.70 -0.80 -4.38
CA TYR A 103 4.41 -0.75 -5.09
C TYR A 103 3.24 -0.37 -4.18
N GLY A 104 3.31 -0.68 -2.89
CA GLY A 104 2.26 -0.33 -1.92
C GLY A 104 2.46 1.06 -1.32
N ILE A 105 3.64 1.32 -0.76
CA ILE A 105 3.98 2.56 -0.07
C ILE A 105 4.42 3.63 -1.06
N HIS A 106 5.33 3.27 -1.96
CA HIS A 106 5.85 4.17 -2.97
C HIS A 106 5.10 4.08 -4.29
N PHE A 107 5.12 5.18 -5.05
CA PHE A 107 4.65 5.18 -6.43
C PHE A 107 5.72 4.60 -7.36
N ILE A 108 5.37 3.57 -8.14
CA ILE A 108 6.30 2.86 -9.01
C ILE A 108 6.97 3.74 -10.07
N GLY A 109 6.32 4.85 -10.48
CA GLY A 109 6.85 5.82 -11.43
C GLY A 109 7.86 6.82 -10.82
N GLU A 110 8.08 6.82 -9.51
CA GLU A 110 9.15 7.59 -8.88
C GLU A 110 10.51 6.89 -9.02
N SER A 111 11.57 7.70 -9.10
CA SER A 111 12.94 7.21 -9.11
C SER A 111 13.18 6.25 -7.96
N VAL A 112 13.78 5.08 -8.24
CA VAL A 112 14.05 4.07 -7.21
C VAL A 112 14.95 4.59 -6.08
N GLN A 113 15.77 5.60 -6.35
CA GLN A 113 16.62 6.25 -5.34
C GLN A 113 15.79 6.92 -4.23
N ASN A 114 14.56 7.32 -4.53
CA ASN A 114 13.63 7.92 -3.57
C ASN A 114 12.70 6.89 -2.94
N ARG A 115 12.78 5.60 -3.32
CA ARG A 115 11.88 4.55 -2.83
C ARG A 115 12.51 3.76 -1.68
N SER A 116 12.92 4.47 -0.63
CA SER A 116 13.49 3.88 0.59
C SER A 116 12.44 3.76 1.71
N ALA A 117 12.68 2.90 2.71
CA ALA A 117 11.79 2.80 3.86
C ALA A 117 11.71 4.14 4.64
N GLY A 118 12.83 4.86 4.78
CA GLY A 118 12.87 6.16 5.43
C GLY A 118 12.03 7.21 4.70
N GLU A 119 12.15 7.27 3.37
CA GLU A 119 11.34 8.19 2.56
C GLU A 119 9.86 7.81 2.58
N GLY A 120 9.54 6.52 2.55
CA GLY A 120 8.17 6.04 2.69
C GLY A 120 7.53 6.46 4.02
N LYS A 121 8.28 6.35 5.13
CA LYS A 121 7.84 6.84 6.45
C LYS A 121 7.57 8.34 6.43
N ARG A 122 8.50 9.12 5.88
CA ARG A 122 8.38 10.59 5.76
C ARG A 122 7.10 10.97 5.02
N LEU A 123 6.84 10.37 3.85
CA LEU A 123 5.65 10.62 3.02
C LEU A 123 4.33 10.19 3.69
N LEU A 124 4.36 9.15 4.53
CA LEU A 124 3.20 8.72 5.31
C LEU A 124 2.96 9.66 6.49
N LEU A 125 4.02 10.12 7.16
CA LEU A 125 3.94 11.07 8.26
C LEU A 125 3.40 12.43 7.78
N GLU A 126 3.89 12.95 6.65
CA GLU A 126 3.36 14.16 6.01
C GLU A 126 1.87 14.02 5.70
N TRP A 127 1.46 12.87 5.16
CA TRP A 127 0.05 12.61 4.92
C TRP A 127 -0.78 12.57 6.22
N CYS A 128 -0.26 11.96 7.29
CA CYS A 128 -0.91 11.98 8.60
C CYS A 128 -1.05 13.42 9.14
N GLN A 129 -0.03 14.27 9.00
CA GLN A 129 -0.08 15.69 9.39
C GLN A 129 -1.19 16.43 8.62
N GLU A 130 -1.28 16.20 7.30
CA GLU A 130 -2.30 16.79 6.45
C GLU A 130 -3.71 16.39 6.87
N VAL A 131 -3.94 15.11 7.20
CA VAL A 131 -5.25 14.59 7.60
C VAL A 131 -5.64 15.02 9.01
N LEU A 132 -4.70 14.98 9.96
CA LEU A 132 -4.93 15.32 11.36
C LEU A 132 -4.91 16.82 11.63
N ASN A 133 -4.57 17.63 10.62
CA ASN A 133 -4.39 19.07 10.70
C ASN A 133 -3.47 19.47 11.87
N THR A 134 -2.31 18.83 11.93
CA THR A 134 -1.32 18.99 13.01
C THR A 134 0.08 19.02 12.43
N THR A 135 1.04 19.43 13.25
CA THR A 135 2.47 19.39 12.93
C THR A 135 3.15 18.40 13.85
N PHE A 136 3.91 17.46 13.30
CA PHE A 136 4.77 16.59 14.09
C PHE A 136 6.22 17.06 13.99
N ASP A 137 7.02 16.73 15.00
CA ASP A 137 8.45 16.99 14.93
C ASP A 137 9.07 16.10 13.82
N PRO A 138 9.79 16.68 12.85
CA PRO A 138 10.45 15.91 11.79
C PRO A 138 11.48 14.90 12.30
N SER A 139 11.96 15.07 13.54
CA SER A 139 12.93 14.16 14.16
C SER A 139 12.30 12.95 14.86
N ASP A 140 10.98 12.95 15.05
CA ASP A 140 10.28 11.86 15.72
C ASP A 140 10.08 10.64 14.80
N GLN A 141 10.19 9.44 15.39
CA GLN A 141 9.83 8.21 14.70
C GLN A 141 8.32 8.15 14.43
N LEU A 142 7.92 7.52 13.32
CA LEU A 142 6.51 7.39 12.92
C LEU A 142 5.65 6.74 14.02
N THR A 143 6.14 5.64 14.58
CA THR A 143 5.47 4.89 15.66
C THR A 143 5.38 5.73 16.92
N SER A 144 6.48 6.33 17.35
CA SER A 144 6.51 7.22 18.51
C SER A 144 5.49 8.34 18.36
N THR A 145 5.52 9.06 17.24
CA THR A 145 4.63 10.17 16.98
C THR A 145 3.17 9.74 17.07
N LEU A 146 2.80 8.67 16.37
CA LEU A 146 1.39 8.27 16.24
C LEU A 146 0.83 7.60 17.50
N SER A 147 1.68 6.91 18.27
CA SER A 147 1.32 6.25 19.52
C SER A 147 1.18 7.23 20.69
N HIS A 148 2.15 8.13 20.92
CA HIS A 148 2.18 8.95 22.14
C HIS A 148 1.02 9.95 22.26
N GLY A 149 0.47 10.41 21.13
CA GLY A 149 -0.61 11.41 21.12
C GLY A 149 -2.02 10.85 20.92
N ASN A 150 -2.22 9.53 20.92
CA ASN A 150 -3.44 8.88 20.40
C ASN A 150 -3.80 9.32 18.96
N TRP A 151 -2.81 9.80 18.20
CA TRP A 151 -3.01 10.32 16.85
C TRP A 151 -3.46 9.24 15.90
N LEU A 152 -3.00 8.00 16.10
CA LEU A 152 -3.49 6.85 15.35
C LEU A 152 -4.99 6.65 15.57
N VAL A 153 -5.48 6.67 16.81
CA VAL A 153 -6.92 6.52 17.11
C VAL A 153 -7.73 7.63 16.45
N LYS A 154 -7.28 8.88 16.58
CA LYS A 154 -7.92 10.04 15.93
C LYS A 154 -7.97 9.89 14.41
N LEU A 155 -6.92 9.33 13.80
CA LEU A 155 -6.90 9.05 12.36
C LEU A 155 -7.94 8.00 11.97
N LEU A 156 -8.11 6.94 12.79
CA LEU A 156 -9.14 5.91 12.56
C LEU A 156 -10.56 6.51 12.66
N GLU A 157 -10.82 7.36 13.66
CA GLU A 157 -12.10 8.06 13.82
C GLU A 157 -12.44 8.93 12.60
N ILE A 158 -11.46 9.70 12.11
CA ILE A 158 -11.63 10.51 10.89
C ILE A 158 -11.90 9.62 9.68
N ALA A 159 -11.18 8.50 9.56
CA ALA A 159 -11.33 7.57 8.43
C ALA A 159 -12.73 6.95 8.37
N VAL A 160 -13.33 6.65 9.53
CA VAL A 160 -14.67 6.06 9.63
C VAL A 160 -15.79 7.10 9.49
N GLN A 161 -15.47 8.40 9.55
CA GLN A 161 -16.45 9.51 9.57
C GLN A 161 -17.51 9.36 10.66
N ASN A 162 -17.19 8.64 11.73
CA ASN A 162 -18.08 8.41 12.86
C ASN A 162 -17.31 8.71 14.14
N SER A 163 -17.78 9.70 14.88
CA SER A 163 -17.24 10.00 16.20
C SER A 163 -17.86 9.00 17.17
N MET A 164 -17.13 7.93 17.49
CA MET A 164 -17.56 7.02 18.54
C MET A 164 -17.76 7.79 19.84
N GLN A 165 -18.85 7.51 20.55
CA GLN A 165 -19.01 8.00 21.91
C GLN A 165 -17.97 7.29 22.77
N PRO A 166 -17.14 8.01 23.55
CA PRO A 166 -16.09 7.39 24.36
C PRO A 166 -16.72 6.35 25.30
N SER A 167 -16.39 5.07 25.12
CA SER A 167 -16.85 4.03 26.04
C SER A 167 -15.84 3.82 27.16
N GLN A 168 -16.25 3.09 28.21
CA GLN A 168 -15.32 2.69 29.27
C GLN A 168 -14.29 1.65 28.78
N ASN A 169 -14.48 1.04 27.60
CA ASN A 169 -13.66 -0.05 27.07
C ASN A 169 -12.93 0.37 25.79
N LYS A 170 -11.81 1.09 25.95
CA LYS A 170 -10.96 1.56 24.83
C LYS A 170 -10.54 0.46 23.84
N PRO A 171 -10.16 -0.77 24.25
CA PRO A 171 -9.88 -1.86 23.31
C PRO A 171 -11.05 -2.19 22.39
N ALA A 172 -12.27 -2.27 22.93
CA ALA A 172 -13.46 -2.60 22.14
C ALA A 172 -13.80 -1.51 21.13
N ASP A 173 -13.61 -0.24 21.51
CA ASP A 173 -13.84 0.91 20.63
C ASP A 173 -12.87 0.87 19.44
N ILE A 174 -11.58 0.58 19.67
CA ILE A 174 -10.57 0.48 18.61
C ILE A 174 -10.85 -0.73 17.71
N GLU A 175 -11.21 -1.89 18.27
CA GLU A 175 -11.62 -3.04 17.46
C GLU A 175 -12.83 -2.74 16.58
N CYS A 176 -13.78 -1.94 17.09
CA CYS A 176 -14.93 -1.48 16.30
C CYS A 176 -14.49 -0.58 15.14
N LEU A 177 -13.62 0.41 15.39
CA LEU A 177 -13.05 1.27 14.34
C LEU A 177 -12.30 0.47 13.28
N LEU A 178 -11.47 -0.49 13.69
CA LEU A 178 -10.74 -1.37 12.77
C LEU A 178 -11.68 -2.27 11.96
N GLY A 179 -12.76 -2.76 12.58
CA GLY A 179 -13.81 -3.53 11.89
C GLY A 179 -14.53 -2.71 10.82
N GLU A 180 -14.85 -1.45 11.12
CA GLU A 180 -15.49 -0.56 10.17
C GLU A 180 -14.54 -0.16 9.03
N ILE A 181 -13.25 0.05 9.31
CA ILE A 181 -12.22 0.25 8.27
C ILE A 181 -12.08 -0.99 7.38
N GLU A 182 -12.12 -2.19 7.95
CA GLU A 182 -12.09 -3.42 7.17
C GLU A 182 -13.31 -3.50 6.24
N HIS A 183 -14.49 -3.14 6.72
CA HIS A 183 -15.71 -3.14 5.90
C HIS A 183 -15.69 -2.05 4.80
N GLN A 184 -15.34 -0.81 5.13
CA GLN A 184 -15.39 0.32 4.20
C GLN A 184 -14.26 0.29 3.17
N TYR A 185 -13.06 -0.07 3.61
CA TYR A 185 -11.86 0.02 2.80
C TYR A 185 -11.26 -1.33 2.45
N GLN A 186 -11.86 -2.46 2.85
CA GLN A 186 -11.33 -3.81 2.59
C GLN A 186 -9.90 -4.01 3.10
N ILE A 187 -9.52 -3.29 4.16
CA ILE A 187 -8.20 -3.37 4.81
C ILE A 187 -8.31 -4.36 5.95
N LYS A 188 -7.57 -5.47 5.87
CA LYS A 188 -7.62 -6.51 6.90
C LYS A 188 -7.19 -5.95 8.25
N ARG A 189 -8.07 -6.01 9.26
CA ARG A 189 -7.78 -5.55 10.62
C ARG A 189 -6.64 -6.32 11.30
N GLY A 190 -6.28 -7.50 10.79
CA GLY A 190 -5.14 -8.27 11.28
C GLY A 190 -3.76 -7.63 10.99
N ILE A 191 -3.68 -6.49 10.31
CA ILE A 191 -2.43 -5.76 10.09
C ILE A 191 -1.94 -5.07 11.38
N ILE A 192 -2.86 -4.52 12.19
CA ILE A 192 -2.57 -3.85 13.47
C ILE A 192 -3.58 -4.29 14.51
N LYS A 193 -3.14 -4.56 15.75
CA LYS A 193 -4.04 -4.94 16.85
C LYS A 193 -4.43 -3.76 17.71
N SER A 194 -5.65 -3.78 18.25
CA SER A 194 -6.11 -2.80 19.24
C SER A 194 -5.17 -2.70 20.46
N ASN A 195 -4.73 -3.82 21.01
CA ASN A 195 -3.81 -3.84 22.16
C ASN A 195 -2.47 -3.16 21.84
N ASP A 196 -1.89 -3.43 20.67
CA ASP A 196 -0.61 -2.85 20.26
C ASP A 196 -0.75 -1.31 20.07
N ILE A 197 -1.91 -0.83 19.62
CA ILE A 197 -2.23 0.60 19.53
C ILE A 197 -2.30 1.25 20.92
N ILE A 198 -2.97 0.59 21.87
CA ILE A 198 -3.15 1.12 23.24
C ILE A 198 -1.82 1.16 23.99
N GLU A 199 -1.02 0.12 23.85
CA GLU A 199 0.29 0.00 24.49
C GLU A 199 1.35 0.87 23.79
N GLY A 200 1.06 1.38 22.59
CA GLY A 200 2.00 2.14 21.77
C GLY A 200 3.14 1.28 21.20
N THR A 201 2.94 -0.04 21.13
CA THR A 201 3.93 -1.06 20.73
C THR A 201 3.78 -1.52 19.28
N VAL A 202 2.94 -0.83 18.48
CA VAL A 202 2.74 -1.13 17.06
C VAL A 202 4.07 -1.15 16.31
N ASP A 203 4.32 -2.25 15.59
CA ASP A 203 5.48 -2.39 14.72
C ASP A 203 5.47 -1.34 13.60
N GLU A 204 6.65 -0.79 13.29
CA GLU A 204 6.77 0.29 12.33
C GLU A 204 6.42 -0.14 10.90
N ASN A 205 6.78 -1.36 10.48
CA ASN A 205 6.40 -1.87 9.17
C ASN A 205 4.90 -2.12 9.10
N GLY A 206 4.31 -2.71 10.15
CA GLY A 206 2.85 -2.87 10.27
C GLY A 206 2.11 -1.53 10.15
N LEU A 207 2.62 -0.49 10.80
CA LEU A 207 2.06 0.85 10.71
C LEU A 207 2.19 1.45 9.32
N MET A 208 3.37 1.34 8.69
CA MET A 208 3.59 1.79 7.31
C MET A 208 2.63 1.10 6.32
N ILE A 209 2.46 -0.21 6.46
CA ILE A 209 1.54 -1.02 5.65
C ILE A 209 0.11 -0.51 5.80
N PHE A 210 -0.38 -0.41 7.03
CA PHE A 210 -1.75 0.01 7.29
C PHE A 210 -2.03 1.43 6.79
N LEU A 211 -1.15 2.39 7.09
CA LEU A 211 -1.30 3.78 6.64
C LEU A 211 -1.24 3.89 5.12
N SER A 212 -0.39 3.11 4.45
CA SER A 212 -0.32 3.13 2.98
C SER A 212 -1.62 2.65 2.33
N LEU A 213 -2.25 1.59 2.86
CA LEU A 213 -3.55 1.11 2.40
C LEU A 213 -4.66 2.13 2.69
N LEU A 214 -4.66 2.70 3.89
CA LEU A 214 -5.64 3.70 4.30
C LEU A 214 -5.53 4.97 3.43
N LYS A 215 -4.31 5.44 3.15
CA LYS A 215 -4.05 6.56 2.23
C LYS A 215 -4.52 6.25 0.80
N ARG A 216 -4.26 5.04 0.29
CA ARG A 216 -4.68 4.60 -1.06
C ARG A 216 -6.20 4.59 -1.21
N ARG A 217 -6.94 4.14 -0.20
CA ARG A 217 -8.40 3.88 -0.29
C ARG A 217 -9.28 4.94 0.34
N GLY A 218 -8.81 5.62 1.38
CA GLY A 218 -9.56 6.62 2.12
C GLY A 218 -9.43 8.05 1.59
N TYR A 219 -8.64 8.30 0.54
CA TYR A 219 -8.35 9.65 0.04
C TYR A 219 -9.62 10.52 -0.12
N SER A 220 -10.69 9.95 -0.68
CA SER A 220 -11.98 10.64 -0.84
C SER A 220 -12.62 11.04 0.50
N SER A 221 -12.64 10.14 1.47
CA SER A 221 -13.19 10.37 2.81
C SER A 221 -12.45 11.47 3.57
N PHE A 222 -11.13 11.57 3.38
CA PHE A 222 -10.29 12.63 3.96
C PHE A 222 -10.43 13.98 3.24
N THR A 223 -10.86 13.99 1.98
CA THR A 223 -11.15 15.25 1.25
C THR A 223 -12.53 15.83 1.59
N THR A 224 -13.54 14.99 1.81
CA THR A 224 -14.91 15.45 2.13
C THR A 224 -14.98 16.09 3.52
N SER A 225 -14.30 15.53 4.53
CA SER A 225 -14.20 16.15 5.86
C SER A 225 -13.50 17.52 5.86
N ARG A 226 -12.74 17.83 4.80
CA ARG A 226 -12.10 19.14 4.61
C ARG A 226 -12.96 20.14 3.85
N LEU A 227 -13.87 19.73 2.98
CA LEU A 227 -14.82 20.65 2.35
C LEU A 227 -15.79 21.25 3.38
N GLU A 228 -16.12 20.48 4.41
CA GLU A 228 -16.86 21.00 5.57
C GLU A 228 -16.01 21.92 6.46
N ASN A 229 -14.67 21.80 6.43
CA ASN A 229 -13.73 22.55 7.27
C ASN A 229 -12.86 23.60 6.54
N GLY A 230 -13.14 23.89 5.26
CA GLY A 230 -12.70 25.13 4.57
C GLY A 230 -11.30 25.20 3.94
N TYR A 231 -10.54 24.12 3.76
CA TYR A 231 -9.18 24.21 3.17
C TYR A 231 -8.92 23.18 2.04
N PRO A 232 -8.68 23.60 0.78
CA PRO A 232 -8.37 22.70 -0.32
C PRO A 232 -6.90 22.25 -0.32
N LEU A 233 -6.66 20.98 -0.65
CA LEU A 233 -5.32 20.44 -0.90
C LEU A 233 -4.77 20.94 -2.25
N SER A 234 -3.50 21.32 -2.27
CA SER A 234 -2.81 21.66 -3.52
C SER A 234 -2.71 20.41 -4.41
N ARG A 235 -3.39 20.45 -5.57
CA ARG A 235 -3.27 19.44 -6.62
C ARG A 235 -1.80 19.34 -7.03
N ARG A 236 -1.10 18.27 -6.65
CA ARG A 236 -0.05 17.73 -7.52
C ARG A 236 -0.77 17.06 -8.69
N SER A 237 -0.93 17.86 -9.75
CA SER A 237 -1.66 17.49 -10.97
C SER A 237 -1.11 16.17 -11.54
N ARG A 238 -1.98 15.17 -11.65
CA ARG A 238 -1.78 14.01 -12.52
C ARG A 238 -1.80 14.53 -13.96
N SER A 239 -0.63 14.90 -14.51
CA SER A 239 -0.53 15.20 -15.94
C SER A 239 -0.44 13.89 -16.71
N SER A 240 -1.59 13.45 -17.22
CA SER A 240 -1.70 12.50 -18.31
C SER A 240 -1.22 13.18 -19.60
N HIS A 241 0.04 12.99 -19.99
CA HIS A 241 0.46 13.28 -21.36
C HIS A 241 0.01 12.13 -22.27
N VAL A 242 -1.24 12.22 -22.71
CA VAL A 242 -1.69 11.59 -23.95
C VAL A 242 -1.23 12.51 -25.08
N LEU A 243 -0.20 12.09 -25.82
CA LEU A 243 0.18 12.71 -27.09
C LEU A 243 -0.86 12.32 -28.14
N SER A 244 -1.84 13.19 -28.39
CA SER A 244 -2.62 13.17 -29.62
C SER A 244 -1.90 14.04 -30.66
N ALA A 245 -1.19 13.38 -31.58
CA ALA A 245 -0.75 14.02 -32.82
C ALA A 245 -1.98 14.16 -33.73
N VAL A 246 -2.45 15.40 -33.91
CA VAL A 246 -3.46 15.74 -34.93
C VAL A 246 -2.78 16.49 -36.05
N ASP A 247 -2.98 15.91 -37.22
CA ASP A 247 -2.66 16.33 -38.58
C ASP A 247 -3.18 17.75 -38.91
N GLY A 248 -2.47 18.49 -39.76
CA GLY A 248 -2.91 19.83 -40.16
C GLY A 248 -1.88 20.68 -40.89
N SER A 249 -1.33 20.18 -42.00
CA SER A 249 -0.58 21.02 -42.95
C SER A 249 -1.50 21.49 -44.08
N SER A 250 -1.64 22.80 -44.23
CA SER A 250 -2.26 23.46 -45.38
C SER A 250 -1.77 24.92 -45.49
N PRO A 251 -1.87 25.55 -46.68
CA PRO A 251 -0.67 25.94 -47.42
C PRO A 251 -0.50 27.46 -47.50
N HIS A 252 0.74 27.90 -47.70
CA HIS A 252 1.02 29.26 -48.15
C HIS A 252 2.12 29.26 -49.21
N SER A 253 1.73 29.48 -50.47
CA SER A 253 2.52 30.28 -51.42
C SER A 253 2.26 31.76 -51.08
N PRO A 254 3.17 32.71 -51.41
CA PRO A 254 3.27 33.16 -52.79
C PRO A 254 4.64 33.71 -53.27
N ILE A 255 4.67 33.96 -54.58
CA ILE A 255 5.57 34.78 -55.43
C ILE A 255 6.86 34.10 -55.92
#